data_AF-A0A1V5IDT5-F1
#
_entry.id   AF-A0A1V5IDT5-F1
#
_cell.length_a   1.000
_cell.length_b   1.000
_cell.length_c   1.000
_cell.angle_alpha   90.00
_cell.angle_beta   90.00
_cell.angle_gamma   90.00
#
_symmetry.space_group_name_H-M   'P 1'
#
loop_
_entity.id
_entity.type
_entity.pdbx_description
1 polymer ?
#
loop_
_entity_poly.entity_id
_entity_poly.type
_entity_poly.pdbx_seq_one_letter_code
_entity_poly.pdbx_strand_id
1 'polypeptide(L)'
;MDLVSHGGSYAMLHGKLVKSYLMDAIIHEGESSKPMDQARAQQFIDDIAACRFDRYKSVGHGWDLRYEGRRLFGSALEYRKGLVHLAAFAADGVVQRNNGGGMAGYSRRASYRRNNH
;
A
#
# COMPACT_ATOMS: atom_id res chain seq x y z
N MET A 1 1.19 -5.34 -0.43
CA MET A 1 0.10 -6.13 -1.02
C MET A 1 -0.57 -5.28 -2.08
N ASP A 2 -0.78 -5.86 -3.26
CA ASP A 2 -1.51 -5.23 -4.37
C ASP A 2 -2.69 -6.11 -4.78
N LEU A 3 -3.86 -5.49 -4.93
CA LEU A 3 -5.08 -6.11 -5.43
C LEU A 3 -5.49 -5.37 -6.70
N VAL A 4 -5.79 -6.12 -7.77
CA VAL A 4 -6.33 -5.58 -9.02
C VAL A 4 -7.56 -6.41 -9.38
N SER A 5 -8.72 -5.78 -9.48
CA SER A 5 -9.99 -6.52 -9.65
C SER A 5 -10.22 -7.00 -11.09
N HIS A 6 -9.59 -6.37 -12.08
CA HIS A 6 -9.73 -6.75 -13.49
C HIS A 6 -8.48 -7.45 -14.02
N GLY A 7 -8.62 -8.69 -14.48
CA GLY A 7 -7.52 -9.51 -15.00
C GLY A 7 -6.76 -8.87 -16.18
N GLY A 8 -7.46 -8.19 -17.09
CA GLY A 8 -6.81 -7.50 -18.22
C GLY A 8 -5.91 -6.35 -17.75
N SER A 9 -6.32 -5.60 -16.73
CA SER A 9 -5.53 -4.53 -16.13
C SER A 9 -4.34 -5.10 -15.36
N TYR A 10 -4.53 -6.23 -14.67
CA TYR A 10 -3.43 -6.94 -14.02
C TYR A 10 -2.38 -7.39 -15.04
N ALA A 11 -2.77 -7.99 -16.16
CA ALA A 11 -1.84 -8.44 -17.19
C ALA A 11 -0.97 -7.28 -17.72
N MET A 12 -1.56 -6.10 -17.91
CA MET A 12 -0.81 -4.90 -18.32
C MET A 12 0.15 -4.38 -17.23
N LEU A 13 -0.20 -4.55 -15.96
CA LEU A 13 0.60 -4.06 -14.82
C LEU A 13 1.60 -5.11 -14.30
N HIS A 14 1.40 -6.39 -14.61
CA HIS A 14 2.10 -7.52 -14.00
C HIS A 14 3.62 -7.34 -14.03
N GLY A 15 4.19 -7.06 -15.22
CA GLY A 15 5.64 -6.89 -15.35
C GLY A 15 6.20 -5.73 -14.51
N LYS A 16 5.45 -4.62 -14.36
CA LYS A 16 5.85 -3.49 -13.51
C LYS A 16 5.76 -3.84 -12.04
N LEU A 17 4.71 -4.53 -11.63
CA LEU A 17 4.51 -4.97 -10.25
C LEU A 17 5.62 -5.95 -9.84
N VAL A 18 5.83 -7.01 -10.60
CA VAL A 18 6.88 -8.00 -10.32
C VAL A 18 8.25 -7.34 -10.25
N LYS A 19 8.58 -6.46 -11.21
CA LYS A 19 9.85 -5.71 -11.18
C LYS A 19 9.95 -4.84 -9.91
N SER A 20 8.89 -4.12 -9.53
CA SER A 20 8.90 -3.31 -8.32
C SER A 20 9.12 -4.14 -7.05
N TYR A 21 8.47 -5.29 -6.93
CA TYR A 21 8.66 -6.20 -5.80
C TYR A 21 10.05 -6.83 -5.78
N LEU A 22 10.61 -7.16 -6.96
CA LEU A 22 11.99 -7.64 -7.06
C LEU A 22 12.99 -6.57 -6.59
N MET A 23 12.80 -5.32 -7.01
CA MET A 23 13.64 -4.21 -6.55
C MET A 23 13.54 -4.02 -5.03
N ASP A 24 12.33 -4.14 -4.46
CA ASP A 24 12.12 -4.09 -3.00
C ASP A 24 12.83 -5.26 -2.30
N ALA A 25 12.76 -6.47 -2.85
CA ALA A 25 13.44 -7.65 -2.30
C ALA A 25 14.96 -7.51 -2.32
N ILE A 26 15.53 -6.94 -3.40
CA ILE A 26 16.98 -6.66 -3.49
C ILE A 26 17.41 -5.62 -2.43
N ILE A 27 16.58 -4.61 -2.17
CA ILE A 27 16.90 -3.58 -1.15
C ILE A 27 16.96 -4.17 0.26
N HIS A 28 16.15 -5.20 0.55
CA HIS A 28 16.07 -5.85 1.86
C HIS A 28 16.82 -7.20 1.88
N GLU A 29 17.68 -7.45 0.89
CA GLU A 29 18.49 -8.66 0.81
C GLU A 29 19.45 -8.73 2.01
N GLY A 30 19.30 -9.76 2.84
CA GLY A 30 20.10 -9.95 4.07
C GLY A 30 19.38 -9.62 5.38
N GLU A 31 18.19 -9.01 5.35
CA GLU A 31 17.33 -8.92 6.53
C GLU A 31 16.67 -10.27 6.80
N SER A 32 16.80 -10.81 8.03
CA SER A 32 16.08 -12.04 8.38
C SER A 32 14.58 -11.73 8.42
N SER A 33 13.83 -12.17 7.42
CA SER A 33 12.38 -12.01 7.47
C SER A 33 11.87 -12.88 8.61
N LYS A 34 11.21 -12.24 9.60
CA LYS A 34 10.48 -13.01 10.62
C LYS A 34 9.38 -13.78 9.87
N PRO A 35 9.21 -15.09 10.12
CA PRO A 35 8.12 -15.83 9.51
C PRO A 35 6.79 -15.13 9.80
N MET A 36 6.05 -14.85 8.72
CA MET A 36 4.77 -14.17 8.81
C MET A 36 3.73 -15.20 9.26
N ASP A 37 3.26 -15.05 10.49
CA ASP A 37 2.17 -15.86 11.04
C ASP A 37 0.83 -15.47 10.40
N GLN A 38 -0.07 -16.45 10.23
CA GLN A 38 -1.41 -16.26 9.70
C GLN A 38 -2.20 -15.23 10.51
N ALA A 39 -2.04 -15.21 11.83
CA ALA A 39 -2.70 -14.22 12.69
C ALA A 39 -2.25 -12.78 12.36
N ARG A 40 -0.97 -12.58 12.04
CA ARG A 40 -0.45 -11.26 11.63
C ARG A 40 -0.94 -10.85 10.25
N ALA A 41 -1.05 -11.81 9.32
CA ALA A 41 -1.60 -11.56 8.00
C ALA A 41 -3.09 -11.17 8.08
N GLN A 42 -3.87 -11.85 8.92
CA GLN A 42 -5.28 -11.51 9.13
C GLN A 42 -5.43 -10.13 9.78
N GLN A 43 -4.64 -9.82 10.81
CA GLN A 43 -4.65 -8.51 11.43
C GLN A 43 -4.35 -7.39 10.42
N PHE A 44 -3.43 -7.63 9.48
CA PHE A 44 -3.13 -6.66 8.42
C PHE A 44 -4.33 -6.42 7.50
N ILE A 45 -5.07 -7.46 7.13
CA ILE A 45 -6.30 -7.33 6.34
C ILE A 45 -7.37 -6.57 7.12
N ASP A 46 -7.55 -6.90 8.40
CA ASP A 46 -8.53 -6.25 9.28
C ASP A 46 -8.19 -4.78 9.48
N ASP A 47 -6.90 -4.45 9.64
CA ASP A 47 -6.43 -3.06 9.77
C ASP A 47 -6.70 -2.27 8.47
N ILE A 48 -6.56 -2.88 7.28
CA ILE A 48 -6.93 -2.24 6.00
C ILE A 48 -8.44 -1.97 5.96
N ALA A 49 -9.26 -2.95 6.35
CA ALA A 49 -10.71 -2.83 6.36
C ALA A 49 -11.22 -1.76 7.35
N ALA A 50 -10.55 -1.61 8.49
CA ALA A 50 -10.85 -0.61 9.50
C ALA A 50 -10.24 0.77 9.20
N CYS A 51 -9.37 0.89 8.19
CA CYS A 51 -8.68 2.14 7.91
C CYS A 51 -9.63 3.21 7.36
N ARG A 52 -9.38 4.47 7.74
CA ARG A 52 -10.10 5.61 7.19
C ARG A 52 -9.41 6.07 5.91
N PHE A 53 -10.18 6.11 4.83
CA PHE A 53 -9.73 6.57 3.52
C PHE A 53 -10.11 8.04 3.31
N ASP A 54 -9.15 8.83 2.86
CA ASP A 54 -9.36 10.16 2.30
C ASP A 54 -9.70 10.03 0.82
N ARG A 55 -10.83 10.60 0.42
CA ARG A 55 -11.36 10.55 -0.95
C ARG A 55 -10.98 11.82 -1.72
N TYR A 56 -10.21 11.65 -2.78
CA TYR A 56 -9.86 12.71 -3.71
C TYR A 56 -10.55 12.45 -5.05
N LYS A 57 -11.13 13.52 -5.63
CA LYS A 57 -11.69 13.43 -6.97
C LYS A 57 -10.55 13.20 -7.96
N SER A 58 -10.58 12.10 -8.71
CA SER A 58 -9.57 11.82 -9.72
C SER A 58 -9.64 12.87 -10.84
N VAL A 59 -8.50 13.16 -11.48
CA VAL A 59 -8.45 14.01 -12.69
C VAL A 59 -9.14 13.33 -13.89
N GLY A 60 -9.36 12.01 -13.82
CA GLY A 60 -10.20 11.23 -14.74
C GLY A 60 -11.52 10.79 -14.10
N HIS A 61 -12.09 9.69 -14.57
CA HIS A 61 -13.28 9.11 -13.94
C HIS A 61 -12.91 8.26 -12.71
N GLY A 62 -13.50 8.55 -11.55
CA GLY A 62 -13.34 7.75 -10.32
C GLY A 62 -12.86 8.57 -9.11
N TRP A 63 -12.55 7.85 -8.03
CA TRP A 63 -12.07 8.38 -6.76
C TRP A 63 -10.70 7.78 -6.43
N ASP A 64 -9.72 8.64 -6.19
CA ASP A 64 -8.42 8.26 -5.62
C ASP A 64 -8.60 8.25 -4.10
N LEU A 65 -8.53 7.05 -3.53
CA LEU A 65 -8.59 6.81 -2.10
C LEU A 65 -7.15 6.75 -1.57
N ARG A 66 -6.85 7.54 -0.56
CA ARG A 66 -5.54 7.50 0.10
C ARG A 66 -5.73 7.28 1.57
N TYR A 67 -4.80 6.55 2.16
CA TYR A 67 -4.87 6.25 3.58
C TYR A 67 -3.47 6.12 4.15
N GLU A 68 -3.28 6.77 5.28
CA GLU A 68 -2.04 6.80 6.04
C GLU A 68 -2.45 6.61 7.51
N GLY A 69 -2.44 5.35 7.96
CA GLY A 69 -2.79 4.93 9.32
C GLY A 69 -1.56 4.51 10.11
N ARG A 70 -1.68 4.40 11.43
CA ARG A 70 -0.54 4.19 12.34
C ARG A 70 0.35 2.99 11.98
N ARG A 71 -0.22 1.94 11.37
CA ARG A 71 0.46 0.67 11.05
C ARG A 71 0.48 0.34 9.56
N LEU A 72 -0.15 1.16 8.73
CA LEU A 72 -0.31 0.87 7.30
C LEU A 72 -0.52 2.14 6.49
N PHE A 73 -0.08 2.12 5.25
CA PHE A 73 -0.28 3.21 4.30
C PHE A 73 -0.48 2.67 2.90
N GLY A 74 -1.13 3.46 2.06
CA GLY A 74 -1.37 3.04 0.69
C GLY A 74 -2.34 3.93 -0.07
N SER A 75 -2.77 3.41 -1.22
CA SER A 75 -3.75 4.05 -2.07
C SER A 75 -4.67 3.01 -2.70
N ALA A 76 -5.89 3.41 -3.02
CA ALA A 76 -6.82 2.63 -3.80
C ALA A 76 -7.51 3.50 -4.85
N LEU A 77 -7.93 2.87 -5.95
CA LEU A 77 -8.70 3.50 -7.00
C LEU A 77 -10.09 2.89 -7.01
N GLU A 78 -11.10 3.73 -6.79
CA GLU A 78 -12.51 3.33 -6.85
C GLU A 78 -13.15 3.91 -8.12
N TYR A 79 -13.81 3.06 -8.89
CA TYR A 79 -14.59 3.47 -10.05
C TYR A 79 -15.96 2.78 -10.05
N ARG A 80 -17.03 3.57 -10.23
CA ARG A 80 -18.43 3.08 -10.23
C ARG A 80 -18.80 2.20 -9.01
N LYS A 81 -18.35 2.56 -7.81
CA LYS A 81 -18.53 1.80 -6.55
C LYS A 81 -17.81 0.44 -6.53
N GLY A 82 -16.93 0.17 -7.49
CA GLY A 82 -16.04 -0.98 -7.51
C GLY A 82 -14.60 -0.57 -7.24
N LEU A 83 -13.91 -1.33 -6.40
CA LEU A 83 -12.48 -1.14 -6.16
C LEU A 83 -11.70 -1.71 -7.35
N VAL A 84 -11.01 -0.85 -8.09
CA VAL A 84 -10.26 -1.19 -9.30
C VAL A 84 -8.86 -1.70 -8.94
N HIS A 85 -8.22 -0.99 -8.02
CA HIS A 85 -6.87 -1.28 -7.58
C HIS A 85 -6.69 -0.85 -6.12
N LEU A 86 -6.00 -1.66 -5.32
CA LEU A 86 -5.58 -1.32 -3.96
C LEU A 86 -4.11 -1.69 -3.84
N ALA A 87 -3.32 -0.74 -3.36
CA ALA A 87 -1.94 -0.95 -2.94
C ALA A 87 -1.87 -0.64 -1.44
N ALA A 88 -1.51 -1.64 -0.64
CA ALA A 88 -1.44 -1.58 0.81
C ALA A 88 -0.08 -2.04 1.32
N PHE A 89 0.51 -1.26 2.21
CA PHE A 89 1.84 -1.54 2.77
C PHE A 89 1.80 -1.43 4.28
N ALA A 90 2.41 -2.42 4.96
CA ALA A 90 2.64 -2.33 6.39
C ALA A 90 3.72 -1.28 6.68
N ALA A 91 3.60 -0.64 7.83
CA ALA A 91 4.62 0.21 8.41
C ALA A 91 5.06 -0.37 9.75
N ASP A 92 6.37 -0.42 9.97
CA ASP A 92 6.99 -0.86 11.23
C ASP A 92 7.18 0.30 12.22
N GLY A 93 6.63 1.48 11.91
CA GLY A 93 6.64 2.67 12.75
C GLY A 93 5.37 3.52 12.60
N VAL A 94 5.27 4.60 13.38
CA VAL A 94 4.12 5.51 13.31
C VAL A 94 4.15 6.29 11.99
N VAL A 95 3.25 5.93 11.07
CA VAL A 95 2.99 6.74 9.87
C VAL A 95 2.39 8.07 10.32
N GLN A 96 3.10 9.16 10.05
CA GLN A 96 2.54 10.50 10.24
C GLN A 96 1.70 10.86 9.01
N ARG A 97 0.41 11.10 9.23
CA ARG A 97 -0.51 11.55 8.18
C ARG A 97 0.00 12.86 7.59
N ASN A 98 0.23 12.87 6.28
CA ASN A 98 0.64 14.07 5.58
C ASN A 98 -0.53 15.05 5.50
N ASN A 99 -0.45 16.17 6.23
CA ASN A 99 -1.52 17.18 6.29
C ASN A 99 -1.70 17.96 4.97
N GLY A 100 -0.81 17.77 3.99
CA GLY A 100 -0.79 18.47 2.71
C GLY A 100 -1.60 17.82 1.57
N GLY A 101 -2.46 16.83 1.84
CA GLY A 101 -3.31 16.16 0.83
C GLY A 101 -2.59 15.32 -0.23
N GLY A 102 -1.25 15.38 -0.28
CA GLY A 102 -0.39 14.58 -1.15
C GLY A 102 0.08 13.30 -0.48
N MET A 103 0.31 12.25 -1.27
CA MET A 103 0.96 11.03 -0.80
C MET A 103 2.38 11.34 -0.29
N ALA A 104 2.79 10.75 0.83
CA ALA A 104 4.16 10.90 1.32
C ALA A 104 5.20 10.56 0.23
N GLY A 105 6.25 11.37 0.09
CA GLY A 105 7.32 11.14 -0.88
C GLY A 105 8.03 9.79 -0.67
N TYR A 106 8.72 9.29 -1.69
CA TYR A 106 9.38 7.97 -1.66
C TYR A 106 10.27 7.78 -0.43
N SER A 107 11.17 8.73 -0.14
CA SER A 107 12.09 8.64 0.99
C SER A 107 11.38 8.54 2.35
N ARG A 108 10.25 9.24 2.51
CA ARG A 108 9.44 9.18 3.73
C ARG A 108 8.69 7.84 3.85
N ARG A 109 8.15 7.32 2.75
CA ARG A 109 7.51 5.99 2.73
C ARG A 109 8.52 4.86 2.98
N ALA A 110 9.73 4.97 2.46
CA ALA A 110 10.81 4.03 2.74
C ALA A 110 11.20 4.05 4.23
N SER A 111 11.18 5.22 4.88
CA SER A 111 11.46 5.32 6.32
C SER A 111 10.43 4.61 7.21
N TYR A 112 9.17 4.47 6.77
CA TYR A 112 8.13 3.76 7.53
C TYR A 112 8.35 2.25 7.59
N ARG A 113 9.21 1.72 6.72
CA ARG A 113 9.57 0.30 6.67
C ARG A 113 10.94 0.00 7.29
N ARG A 114 11.72 1.04 7.63
CA ARG A 114 12.99 0.83 8.31
C ARG A 114 12.71 0.57 9.78
N ASN A 115 13.04 -0.65 10.19
CA ASN A 115 13.02 -1.07 11.58
C ASN A 115 13.95 -0.16 12.40
N ASN A 116 13.40 0.72 13.22
CA ASN A 116 14.21 1.49 14.15
C ASN A 116 14.32 0.67 15.46
N HIS A 117 15.26 -0.27 15.43
CA HIS A 117 15.72 -1.14 16.54
C HIS A 117 14.66 -1.95 17.29
#